data_AF-A0A410YJA6-F1
#
_entry.id   AF-A0A410YJA6-F1
#
_cell.length_a   1.000
_cell.length_b   1.000
_cell.length_c   1.000
_cell.angle_alpha   90.00
_cell.angle_beta   90.00
_cell.angle_gamma   90.00
#
_symmetry.space_group_name_H-M   'P 1'
#
loop_
_entity.id
_entity.type
_entity.pdbx_description
1 polymer ?
#
loop_
_entity_poly.entity_id
_entity_poly.type
_entity_poly.pdbx_seq_one_letter_code
_entity_poly.pdbx_strand_id
1 'polypeptide(L)'
;MKRAIVWFSVVGGLGLITAVALTVIEGVNYRLREEQGLDPIRAADWVAGATVAGFAVFAISAVALVALAVSAGQRPPDEIPE
;
A
#
# COMPACT_ATOMS: atom_id res chain seq x y z
N MET A 1 -17.26 4.30 12.01
CA MET A 1 -15.83 4.69 12.05
C MET A 1 -14.90 3.49 12.26
N LYS A 2 -14.98 2.72 13.36
CA LYS A 2 -14.07 1.59 13.63
C LYS A 2 -13.95 0.57 12.48
N ARG A 3 -15.08 0.13 11.89
CA ARG A 3 -15.07 -0.78 10.72
C ARG A 3 -14.38 -0.18 9.49
N ALA A 4 -14.57 1.10 9.21
CA ALA A 4 -13.94 1.77 8.08
C ALA A 4 -12.42 1.86 8.25
N ILE A 5 -11.95 2.20 9.46
CA ILE A 5 -10.53 2.23 9.80
C ILE A 5 -9.90 0.85 9.55
N VAL A 6 -10.52 -0.22 10.05
CA VAL A 6 -10.02 -1.60 9.83
C VAL A 6 -9.94 -1.93 8.33
N TRP A 7 -10.99 -1.60 7.57
CA TRP A 7 -11.00 -1.85 6.13
C TRP A 7 -9.88 -1.12 5.38
N PHE A 8 -9.71 0.19 5.61
CA PHE A 8 -8.64 0.94 4.94
C PHE A 8 -7.25 0.48 5.38
N SER A 9 -7.07 0.08 6.64
CA SER A 9 -5.80 -0.49 7.10
C SER A 9 -5.48 -1.82 6.39
N VAL A 10 -6.47 -2.71 6.24
CA VAL A 10 -6.28 -4.00 5.56
C VAL A 10 -5.99 -3.79 4.08
N VAL A 11 -6.81 -2.98 3.39
CA VAL A 11 -6.65 -2.71 1.96
C VAL A 11 -5.33 -2.01 1.67
N GLY A 12 -4.97 -1.00 2.46
CA GLY A 12 -3.69 -0.32 2.33
C GLY A 12 -2.52 -1.25 2.60
N GLY A 13 -2.59 -2.06 3.66
CA GLY A 13 -1.58 -3.06 3.98
C GLY A 13 -1.37 -4.07 2.86
N LEU A 14 -2.46 -4.57 2.26
CA LEU A 14 -2.39 -5.48 1.11
C LEU A 14 -1.72 -4.80 -0.09
N GLY A 15 -2.10 -3.56 -0.43
CA GLY A 15 -1.47 -2.81 -1.52
C GLY A 15 0.03 -2.64 -1.33
N LEU A 16 0.45 -2.30 -0.11
CA LEU A 16 1.87 -2.16 0.24
C LEU A 16 2.62 -3.49 0.17
N ILE A 17 2.06 -4.56 0.75
CA ILE A 17 2.66 -5.90 0.73
C ILE A 17 2.84 -6.37 -0.72
N THR A 18 1.84 -6.20 -1.57
CA THR A 18 1.93 -6.56 -3.00
C THR A 18 3.06 -5.79 -3.69
N ALA A 19 3.13 -4.47 -3.52
CA ALA A 19 4.16 -3.65 -4.14
C ALA A 19 5.58 -4.05 -3.68
N VAL A 20 5.76 -4.25 -2.37
CA VAL A 20 7.06 -4.66 -1.79
C VAL A 20 7.46 -6.05 -2.26
N ALA A 21 6.53 -7.02 -2.20
CA ALA A 21 6.82 -8.40 -2.62
C ALA A 21 7.25 -8.46 -4.09
N LEU A 22 6.53 -7.77 -4.99
CA LEU A 22 6.87 -7.72 -6.40
C LEU A 22 8.24 -7.05 -6.65
N THR A 23 8.52 -5.96 -5.93
CA THR A 23 9.82 -5.27 -6.03
C THR A 23 10.97 -6.18 -5.59
N VAL A 24 10.79 -6.93 -4.50
CA VAL A 24 11.80 -7.87 -3.99
C VAL A 24 11.99 -9.03 -4.97
N ILE A 25 10.91 -9.61 -5.49
CA ILE A 25 10.96 -10.72 -6.45
C ILE A 25 11.71 -10.29 -7.72
N GLU A 26 11.43 -9.11 -8.27
CA GLU A 26 12.15 -8.59 -9.43
C GLU A 26 13.62 -8.32 -9.12
N GLY A 27 13.94 -7.79 -7.94
CA GLY A 27 15.33 -7.60 -7.51
C GLY A 27 16.12 -8.91 -7.42
N VAL A 28 15.48 -9.98 -6.92
CA VAL A 28 16.08 -11.32 -6.87
C VAL A 28 16.24 -11.90 -8.28
N ASN A 29 15.22 -11.81 -9.13
CA ASN A 29 15.29 -12.29 -10.51
C ASN A 29 16.35 -11.56 -11.33
N TYR A 30 16.52 -10.26 -11.11
CA TYR A 30 17.58 -9.46 -11.71
C TYR A 30 18.96 -10.03 -11.37
N ARG A 31 19.24 -10.22 -10.07
CA ARG A 31 20.50 -10.79 -9.58
C ARG A 31 20.76 -12.19 -10.17
N LEU A 32 19.76 -13.06 -10.17
CA LEU A 32 19.90 -14.41 -10.70
C LEU A 32 20.23 -14.42 -12.20
N ARG A 33 19.64 -13.52 -12.99
CA ARG A 33 19.95 -13.40 -14.42
C ARG A 33 21.35 -12.86 -14.66
N GLU A 34 21.75 -11.85 -13.89
CA GLU A 34 23.10 -11.29 -13.93
C GLU A 34 24.15 -12.36 -13.62
N GLU A 35 23.93 -13.18 -12.58
CA GLU A 35 24.80 -14.31 -12.22
C GLU A 35 24.86 -15.40 -13.29
N GLN A 36 23.82 -15.53 -14.11
CA GLN A 36 23.77 -16.47 -15.25
C GLN A 36 24.42 -15.91 -16.52
N GLY A 37 24.93 -14.66 -16.48
CA GLY A 37 25.45 -13.97 -17.66
C GLY A 37 24.36 -13.65 -18.69
N LEU A 38 23.08 -13.68 -18.28
CA LEU A 38 21.95 -13.26 -19.09
C LEU A 38 21.78 -11.75 -18.94
N ASP A 39 21.46 -11.07 -20.03
CA ASP A 39 21.16 -9.64 -20.00
C ASP A 39 19.93 -9.42 -19.10
N PRO A 40 20.01 -8.61 -18.03
CA PRO A 40 18.89 -8.38 -17.16
C PRO A 40 17.80 -7.58 -17.88
N ILE A 41 16.87 -8.31 -18.50
CA ILE A 41 15.71 -7.73 -19.17
C ILE A 41 14.85 -6.99 -18.13
N ARG A 42 14.29 -5.86 -18.56
CA ARG A 42 13.30 -5.06 -17.84
C ARG A 42 12.21 -5.95 -17.20
N ALA A 43 11.81 -5.61 -15.97
CA ALA A 43 10.66 -6.24 -15.32
C ALA A 43 9.46 -6.26 -16.27
N ALA A 44 8.70 -7.36 -16.26
CA ALA A 44 7.53 -7.48 -17.12
C ALA A 44 6.53 -6.36 -16.83
N ASP A 45 5.87 -5.83 -17.86
CA ASP A 45 5.01 -4.64 -17.73
C ASP A 45 3.88 -4.83 -16.70
N TRP A 46 3.38 -6.06 -16.56
CA TRP A 46 2.36 -6.39 -15.55
C TRP A 46 2.90 -6.27 -14.11
N VAL A 47 4.18 -6.55 -13.88
CA VAL A 47 4.83 -6.40 -12.57
C VAL A 47 4.99 -4.94 -12.21
N ALA A 48 5.46 -4.14 -13.16
CA ALA A 48 5.56 -2.69 -13.00
C ALA A 48 4.17 -2.08 -12.74
N GLY A 49 3.16 -2.47 -13.52
CA GLY A 49 1.77 -2.04 -13.34
C GLY A 49 1.19 -2.43 -11.98
N ALA A 50 1.39 -3.68 -11.54
CA ALA A 50 0.91 -4.16 -10.25
C ALA A 50 1.62 -3.49 -9.06
N THR A 51 2.91 -3.18 -9.20
CA THR A 51 3.68 -2.45 -8.17
C THR A 51 3.16 -1.02 -8.02
N VAL A 52 2.93 -0.32 -9.13
CA VAL A 52 2.34 1.03 -9.14
C VAL A 52 0.93 1.01 -8.55
N ALA A 53 0.09 0.04 -8.95
CA ALA A 53 -1.25 -0.13 -8.41
C ALA A 53 -1.23 -0.40 -6.89
N GLY A 54 -0.32 -1.25 -6.41
CA GLY A 54 -0.15 -1.53 -4.98
C GLY A 54 0.19 -0.27 -4.17
N PHE A 55 1.14 0.54 -4.66
CA PHE A 55 1.46 1.83 -4.02
C PHE A 55 0.30 2.82 -4.08
N ALA A 56 -0.45 2.88 -5.18
CA ALA A 56 -1.63 3.74 -5.29
C ALA A 56 -2.71 3.35 -4.27
N VAL A 57 -3.01 2.05 -4.16
CA VAL A 57 -3.98 1.51 -3.17
C VAL A 57 -3.54 1.83 -1.74
N PHE A 58 -2.25 1.67 -1.44
CA PHE A 58 -1.69 2.05 -0.15
C PHE A 58 -1.85 3.55 0.12
N ALA A 59 -1.47 4.41 -0.83
CA ALA A 59 -1.55 5.86 -0.68
C ALA A 59 -2.99 6.35 -0.46
N ILE A 60 -3.96 5.84 -1.24
CA ILE A 60 -5.38 6.17 -1.09
C ILE A 60 -5.88 5.76 0.30
N SER A 61 -5.51 4.56 0.74
CA SER A 61 -5.90 4.05 2.05
C SER A 61 -5.31 4.87 3.20
N ALA A 62 -4.05 5.29 3.08
CA ALA A 62 -3.40 6.16 4.04
C ALA A 62 -4.10 7.53 4.13
N VAL A 63 -4.43 8.15 2.99
CA VAL A 63 -5.18 9.41 2.95
C VAL A 63 -6.56 9.27 3.60
N ALA A 64 -7.28 8.18 3.31
CA ALA A 64 -8.58 7.91 3.92
C ALA A 64 -8.48 7.75 5.45
N LEU A 65 -7.45 7.06 5.95
CA LEU A 65 -7.20 6.92 7.38
C LEU A 65 -6.91 8.27 8.05
N VAL A 66 -6.11 9.13 7.41
CA VAL A 66 -5.84 10.49 7.91
C VAL A 66 -7.12 11.31 7.99
N ALA A 67 -7.96 11.28 6.94
CA ALA A 67 -9.24 11.98 6.94
C ALA A 67 -10.19 11.47 8.05
N LEU A 68 -10.22 10.16 8.29
CA LEU A 68 -10.99 9.56 9.38
C LEU A 68 -10.45 9.97 10.76
N ALA A 69 -9.14 10.10 10.92
CA ALA A 69 -8.53 10.55 12.17
C ALA A 69 -8.87 12.02 12.46
N VAL A 70 -8.76 12.90 11.45
CA VAL A 70 -9.10 14.33 11.57
C VAL A 70 -10.57 14.51 11.93
N SER A 71 -11.47 13.83 11.21
CA SER A 71 -12.92 13.91 11.48
C SER A 71 -13.30 13.38 12.88
N ALA A 72 -12.61 12.35 13.38
CA ALA A 72 -12.81 11.87 14.75
C ALA A 72 -12.34 12.88 15.81
N GLY A 73 -11.30 13.67 15.52
CA GLY A 73 -10.78 14.70 16.43
C GLY A 73 -11.59 15.98 16.48
N GLN A 74 -12.47 16.23 15.50
CA GLN A 74 -13.32 17.42 15.45
C GLN A 74 -14.64 17.29 16.25
N ARG A 75 -14.85 16.20 16.99
CA ARG A 75 -16.05 16.03 17.81
C ARG A 75 -16.01 17.04 18.98
N PRO A 76 -16.94 18.01 19.05
CA PRO A 76 -16.94 19.01 20.12
C PRO A 76 -17.18 18.34 21.50
N PRO A 77 -16.64 18.88 22.61
CA PRO A 77 -16.72 18.30 23.95
C PRO A 77 -18.12 18.28 24.59
N ASP A 78 -19.18 18.59 23.86
CA ASP A 78 -20.40 19.15 24.44
C ASP A 78 -21.57 18.17 24.40
N GLU A 79 -21.45 17.05 25.10
CA GLU A 79 -22.61 16.30 25.61
C GLU A 79 -22.24 15.84 27.03
N ILE A 80 -22.36 16.76 27.99
CA ILE A 80 -22.49 16.40 29.41
C ILE A 80 -23.95 15.95 29.57
N PRO A 81 -24.23 14.67 29.88
CA PRO A 81 -25.58 14.25 30.19
C PRO A 81 -25.98 14.85 31.55
N GLU A 82 -27.07 15.62 31.56
CA GLU A 82 -27.78 16.01 32.79
C GLU A 82 -28.38 14.79 33.50
#